data_AF-A0AAV2R003-F1
#
_entry.id   AF-A0AAV2R003-F1
#
_cell.length_a   1.000
_cell.length_b   1.000
_cell.length_c   1.000
_cell.angle_alpha   90.00
_cell.angle_beta   90.00
_cell.angle_gamma   90.00
#
_symmetry.space_group_name_H-M   'P 1'
#
loop_
_entity.id
_entity.type
_entity.pdbx_description
1 polymer ?
#
loop_
_entity_poly.entity_id
_entity_poly.type
_entity_poly.pdbx_seq_one_letter_code
_entity_poly.pdbx_strand_id
1 'polypeptide(L)'
;QLTSFIVILSLSGLASCLPVADQLTYSQEEEVQLLSNFESFRNDVEHHTGDGTYSFQYHVGDSEREEKRTSSGEVSGKYAFVAPEGEEYEFKYNADEDGYKVESDSLPEAPEDTDAVKEAKEEFFAAYEKALELAGSYEYDYSEEDSESDESSEESDEDDDDEESSEESSEESSEESRRRFR
;
A
#
# COMPACT_ATOMS: atom_id res chain seq x y z
N GLN A 1 12.03 13.09 95.77
CA GLN A 1 12.83 14.32 95.59
C GLN A 1 13.09 14.48 94.11
N LEU A 2 12.83 15.68 93.60
CA LEU A 2 12.99 16.08 92.20
C LEU A 2 14.46 16.00 91.77
N THR A 3 14.72 15.52 90.55
CA THR A 3 15.72 16.13 89.67
C THR A 3 15.29 15.96 88.22
N SER A 4 14.95 17.10 87.65
CA SER A 4 14.72 17.37 86.24
C SER A 4 16.02 17.19 85.44
N PHE A 5 15.97 16.49 84.31
CA PHE A 5 16.98 16.57 83.26
C PHE A 5 16.29 16.68 81.92
N ILE A 6 16.28 17.90 81.39
CA ILE A 6 15.92 18.21 80.00
C ILE A 6 17.17 17.90 79.17
N VAL A 7 17.08 16.91 78.28
CA VAL A 7 18.06 16.69 77.23
C VAL A 7 17.41 16.96 75.88
N ILE A 8 18.17 17.71 75.10
CA ILE A 8 17.86 18.47 73.91
C ILE A 8 17.77 17.56 72.67
N LEU A 9 16.75 17.83 71.84
CA LEU A 9 16.68 17.67 70.37
C LEU A 9 17.41 16.48 69.72
N SER A 10 16.63 15.54 69.20
CA SER A 10 16.80 15.12 67.80
C SER A 10 15.44 14.78 67.17
N LEU A 11 14.98 15.72 66.35
CA LEU A 11 13.79 15.60 65.52
C LEU A 11 14.17 14.75 64.29
N SER A 12 14.13 13.43 64.39
CA SER A 12 14.20 12.56 63.21
C SER A 12 12.78 12.27 62.72
N GLY A 13 12.17 13.29 62.13
CA GLY A 13 11.08 13.06 61.19
C GLY A 13 11.68 12.35 59.98
N LEU A 14 11.59 11.02 59.94
CA LEU A 14 11.64 10.32 58.67
C LEU A 14 10.37 10.73 57.93
N ALA A 15 10.46 11.82 57.17
CA ALA A 15 9.56 12.04 56.07
C ALA A 15 9.83 10.91 55.09
N SER A 16 9.11 9.79 55.23
CA SER A 16 8.91 8.87 54.13
C SER A 16 8.08 9.62 53.10
N CYS A 17 8.72 10.46 52.28
CA CYS A 17 8.14 10.81 51.00
C CYS A 17 8.15 9.49 50.21
N LEU A 18 7.06 8.74 50.32
CA LEU A 18 6.70 7.86 49.22
C LEU A 18 6.63 8.79 48.02
N PRO A 19 7.33 8.52 46.92
CA PRO A 19 6.98 9.19 45.69
C PRO A 19 5.48 8.94 45.52
N VAL A 20 4.70 10.01 45.44
CA VAL A 20 3.45 9.94 44.69
C VAL A 20 3.93 9.52 43.31
N ALA A 21 3.92 8.21 43.07
CA ALA A 21 4.07 7.66 41.75
C ALA A 21 2.98 8.36 40.97
N ASP A 22 3.43 9.28 40.12
CA ASP A 22 2.62 9.96 39.15
C ASP A 22 1.72 8.90 38.52
N GLN A 23 0.42 9.09 38.66
CA GLN A 23 -0.55 8.26 37.97
C GLN A 23 -0.42 8.58 36.49
N LEU A 24 0.59 8.01 35.85
CA LEU A 24 0.36 7.45 34.54
C LEU A 24 -0.53 6.24 34.80
N THR A 25 -1.83 6.51 34.95
CA THR A 25 -2.86 5.62 34.40
C THR A 25 -2.55 5.51 32.91
N TYR A 26 -1.55 4.69 32.61
CA TYR A 26 -1.41 4.09 31.32
C TYR A 26 -2.62 3.17 31.26
N SER A 27 -3.66 3.64 30.56
CA SER A 27 -4.77 2.81 30.14
C SER A 27 -4.15 1.60 29.45
N GLN A 28 -4.09 0.52 30.21
CA GLN A 28 -3.62 -0.78 29.81
C GLN A 28 -4.51 -1.23 28.66
N GLU A 29 -4.00 -1.03 27.45
CA GLU A 29 -4.15 -1.88 26.28
C GLU A 29 -5.59 -2.36 26.06
N GLU A 30 -6.41 -1.52 25.40
CA GLU A 30 -7.27 -2.13 24.38
C GLU A 30 -6.31 -2.67 23.32
N GLU A 31 -5.88 -3.93 23.49
CA GLU A 31 -5.36 -4.70 22.38
C GLU A 31 -6.38 -4.56 21.25
N VAL A 32 -5.97 -3.90 20.17
CA VAL A 32 -6.76 -3.79 18.96
C VAL A 32 -7.18 -5.20 18.55
N GLN A 33 -8.48 -5.50 18.68
CA GLN A 33 -9.12 -6.76 18.27
C GLN A 33 -8.88 -7.09 16.78
N LEU A 34 -8.23 -6.19 16.04
CA LEU A 34 -7.83 -6.34 14.64
C LEU A 34 -6.86 -7.50 14.39
N LEU A 35 -6.25 -8.07 15.44
CA LEU A 35 -5.31 -9.19 15.31
C LEU A 35 -5.87 -10.55 15.78
N SER A 36 -7.06 -10.62 16.37
CA SER A 36 -7.55 -11.89 16.96
C SER A 36 -7.76 -12.98 15.92
N ASN A 37 -8.09 -12.60 14.70
CA ASN A 37 -8.42 -13.52 13.60
C ASN A 37 -7.26 -13.64 12.60
N PHE A 38 -6.14 -12.95 12.83
CA PHE A 38 -5.00 -13.04 11.94
C PHE A 38 -4.32 -14.41 12.08
N GLU A 39 -4.20 -15.16 10.99
CA GLU A 39 -3.56 -16.47 11.01
C GLU A 39 -2.18 -16.45 10.36
N SER A 40 -2.08 -15.91 9.14
CA SER A 40 -0.79 -15.85 8.45
C SER A 40 -0.68 -14.67 7.49
N PHE A 41 0.55 -14.23 7.29
CA PHE A 41 0.95 -13.32 6.23
C PHE A 41 2.32 -13.73 5.73
N ARG A 42 2.48 -13.79 4.42
CA ARG A 42 3.79 -13.90 3.76
C ARG A 42 3.82 -12.90 2.63
N ASN A 43 4.91 -12.17 2.55
CA ASN A 43 5.21 -11.30 1.44
C ASN A 43 6.64 -11.64 1.00
N ASP A 44 6.76 -12.01 -0.26
CA ASP A 44 8.00 -12.34 -0.94
C ASP A 44 8.16 -11.36 -2.09
N VAL A 45 8.77 -10.22 -1.78
CA VAL A 45 9.17 -9.25 -2.79
C VAL A 45 10.62 -9.57 -3.13
N GLU A 46 10.85 -10.06 -4.34
CA GLU A 46 12.19 -10.27 -4.88
C GLU A 46 12.83 -8.89 -5.16
N HIS A 47 13.43 -8.29 -4.14
CA HIS A 47 14.09 -6.98 -4.22
C HIS A 47 15.36 -6.98 -5.09
N HIS A 48 15.71 -8.11 -5.71
CA HIS A 48 17.03 -8.32 -6.32
C HIS A 48 17.03 -8.23 -7.85
N THR A 49 15.86 -8.29 -8.51
CA THR A 49 15.79 -8.43 -9.97
C THR A 49 15.35 -7.15 -10.68
N GLY A 50 14.71 -6.19 -10.00
CA GLY A 50 14.23 -4.94 -10.63
C GLY A 50 13.04 -5.10 -11.58
N ASP A 51 12.70 -6.34 -11.95
CA ASP A 51 11.62 -6.70 -12.89
C ASP A 51 10.20 -6.62 -12.29
N GLY A 52 10.05 -6.19 -11.03
CA GLY A 52 8.75 -6.03 -10.38
C GLY A 52 8.04 -7.33 -10.00
N THR A 53 8.75 -8.47 -9.99
CA THR A 53 8.25 -9.75 -9.47
C THR A 53 7.90 -9.64 -8.00
N TYR A 54 6.73 -10.16 -7.62
CA TYR A 54 6.35 -10.30 -6.22
C TYR A 54 5.47 -11.53 -6.01
N SER A 55 5.36 -11.97 -4.77
CA SER A 55 4.35 -12.91 -4.31
C SER A 55 3.91 -12.52 -2.91
N PHE A 56 2.63 -12.64 -2.59
CA PHE A 56 2.15 -12.50 -1.23
C PHE A 56 0.97 -13.42 -0.97
N GLN A 57 0.74 -13.69 0.30
CA GLN A 57 -0.44 -14.38 0.79
C GLN A 57 -0.82 -13.86 2.18
N TYR A 58 -2.11 -13.88 2.49
CA TYR A 58 -2.61 -13.69 3.84
C TYR A 58 -3.77 -14.64 4.13
N HIS A 59 -3.96 -14.92 5.41
CA HIS A 59 -5.13 -15.62 5.95
C HIS A 59 -5.57 -14.87 7.22
N VAL A 60 -6.79 -14.35 7.20
CA VAL A 60 -7.38 -13.55 8.29
C VAL A 60 -8.84 -13.95 8.47
N GLY A 61 -9.11 -14.70 9.53
CA GLY A 61 -10.43 -15.20 9.88
C GLY A 61 -11.00 -16.04 8.74
N ASP A 62 -12.16 -15.63 8.26
CA ASP A 62 -12.87 -16.30 7.17
C ASP A 62 -12.43 -15.84 5.78
N SER A 63 -11.27 -15.20 5.63
CA SER A 63 -10.80 -14.66 4.34
C SER A 63 -9.33 -14.94 4.10
N GLU A 64 -9.01 -15.33 2.86
CA GLU A 64 -7.64 -15.52 2.40
C GLU A 64 -7.41 -14.96 0.99
N ARG A 65 -6.17 -14.56 0.72
CA ARG A 65 -5.72 -14.18 -0.62
C ARG A 65 -4.30 -14.67 -0.85
N GLU A 66 -4.03 -15.08 -2.07
CA GLU A 66 -2.71 -15.37 -2.59
C GLU A 66 -2.58 -14.70 -3.96
N GLU A 67 -1.46 -14.03 -4.22
CA GLU A 67 -1.21 -13.38 -5.51
C GLU A 67 0.28 -13.34 -5.80
N LYS A 68 0.63 -13.47 -7.08
CA LYS A 68 1.98 -13.29 -7.59
C LYS A 68 1.97 -12.53 -8.90
N ARG A 69 3.08 -11.82 -9.15
CA ARG A 69 3.42 -11.20 -10.43
C ARG A 69 4.70 -11.81 -10.97
N THR A 70 4.68 -12.25 -12.23
CA THR A 70 5.87 -12.72 -12.94
C THR A 70 6.69 -11.55 -13.50
N SER A 71 7.91 -11.81 -13.95
CA SER A 71 8.75 -10.80 -14.63
C SER A 71 8.19 -10.33 -15.98
N SER A 72 7.34 -11.14 -16.64
CA SER A 72 6.55 -10.73 -17.82
C SER A 72 5.42 -9.74 -17.48
N GLY A 73 5.14 -9.55 -16.18
CA GLY A 73 4.09 -8.69 -15.70
C GLY A 73 2.70 -9.34 -15.63
N GLU A 74 2.62 -10.65 -15.86
CA GLU A 74 1.40 -11.42 -15.63
C GLU A 74 1.13 -11.52 -14.12
N VAL A 75 -0.12 -11.27 -13.72
CA VAL A 75 -0.55 -11.37 -12.32
C VAL A 75 -1.55 -12.52 -12.21
N SER A 76 -1.30 -13.45 -11.29
CA SER A 76 -2.22 -14.55 -11.01
C SER A 76 -2.41 -14.70 -9.51
N GLY A 77 -3.61 -15.11 -9.11
CA GLY A 77 -3.93 -15.24 -7.71
C GLY A 77 -5.29 -15.87 -7.46
N LYS A 78 -5.60 -15.99 -6.18
CA LYS A 78 -6.91 -16.40 -5.69
C LYS A 78 -7.33 -15.58 -4.48
N TYR A 79 -8.62 -15.34 -4.36
CA TYR A 79 -9.24 -14.76 -3.18
C TYR A 79 -10.38 -15.69 -2.74
N ALA A 80 -10.43 -16.03 -1.46
CA ALA A 80 -11.52 -16.82 -0.91
C ALA A 80 -12.06 -16.21 0.38
N PHE A 81 -13.35 -16.40 0.61
CA PHE A 81 -13.97 -16.05 1.89
C PHE A 81 -15.18 -16.94 2.22
N VAL A 82 -15.51 -17.02 3.51
CA VAL A 82 -16.76 -17.65 3.98
C VAL A 82 -17.78 -16.55 4.30
N ALA A 83 -18.95 -16.61 3.67
CA ALA A 83 -20.06 -15.70 3.95
C ALA A 83 -20.65 -15.96 5.34
N PRO A 84 -21.37 -14.99 5.94
CA PRO A 84 -22.02 -15.17 7.24
C PRO A 84 -22.99 -16.36 7.32
N GLU A 85 -23.52 -16.81 6.17
CA GLU A 85 -24.40 -17.98 6.04
C GLU A 85 -23.62 -19.31 6.04
N GLY A 86 -22.28 -19.28 6.03
CA GLY A 86 -21.40 -20.45 6.01
C GLY A 86 -21.02 -20.94 4.61
N GLU A 87 -21.46 -20.26 3.55
CA GLU A 87 -21.09 -20.57 2.16
C GLU A 87 -19.69 -20.05 1.84
N GLU A 88 -18.84 -20.90 1.24
CA GLU A 88 -17.49 -20.55 0.81
C GLU A 88 -17.52 -20.05 -0.65
N TYR A 89 -16.82 -18.94 -0.88
CA TYR A 89 -16.66 -18.31 -2.18
C TYR A 89 -15.17 -18.28 -2.53
N GLU A 90 -14.79 -18.86 -3.67
CA GLU A 90 -13.42 -18.81 -4.19
C GLU A 90 -13.42 -18.15 -5.58
N PHE A 91 -12.47 -17.24 -5.81
CA PHE A 91 -12.24 -16.57 -7.09
C PHE A 91 -10.79 -16.73 -7.49
N LYS A 92 -10.55 -17.41 -8.62
CA LYS A 92 -9.23 -17.50 -9.25
C LYS A 92 -9.14 -16.48 -10.36
N TYR A 93 -8.03 -15.77 -10.47
CA TYR A 93 -7.87 -14.74 -11.50
C TYR A 93 -6.49 -14.76 -12.13
N ASN A 94 -6.45 -14.36 -13.40
CA ASN A 94 -5.26 -14.21 -14.22
C ASN A 94 -5.36 -12.93 -15.03
N ALA A 95 -4.32 -12.10 -14.98
CA ALA A 95 -4.18 -10.87 -15.74
C ALA A 95 -2.92 -10.96 -16.58
N ASP A 96 -3.07 -10.97 -17.89
CA ASP A 96 -2.01 -11.11 -18.89
C ASP A 96 -2.24 -10.13 -20.05
N GLU A 97 -1.60 -10.36 -21.20
CA GLU A 97 -1.75 -9.52 -22.41
C GLU A 97 -3.17 -9.52 -22.99
N ASP A 98 -3.98 -10.59 -22.79
CA ASP A 98 -5.39 -10.60 -23.19
C ASP A 98 -6.32 -10.04 -22.10
N GLY A 99 -5.77 -9.45 -21.04
CA GLY A 99 -6.50 -8.75 -19.99
C GLY A 99 -6.82 -9.61 -18.77
N TYR A 100 -7.80 -9.17 -17.98
CA TYR A 100 -8.17 -9.78 -16.70
C TYR A 100 -9.27 -10.83 -16.90
N LYS A 101 -8.99 -12.07 -16.49
CA LYS A 101 -9.92 -13.21 -16.49
C LYS A 101 -10.11 -13.72 -15.07
N VAL A 102 -11.34 -14.06 -14.71
CA VAL A 102 -11.71 -14.62 -13.40
C VAL A 102 -12.56 -15.87 -13.56
N GLU A 103 -12.32 -16.86 -12.71
CA GLU A 103 -13.02 -18.14 -12.63
C GLU A 103 -13.57 -18.31 -11.22
N SER A 104 -14.88 -18.55 -11.10
CA SER A 104 -15.55 -18.90 -9.85
C SER A 104 -16.91 -19.52 -10.15
N ASP A 105 -17.34 -20.48 -9.34
CA ASP A 105 -18.70 -21.06 -9.38
C ASP A 105 -19.79 -20.02 -9.02
N SER A 106 -19.39 -18.89 -8.44
CA SER A 106 -20.28 -17.80 -8.04
C SER A 106 -20.41 -16.70 -9.10
N LEU A 107 -19.82 -16.88 -10.28
CA LEU A 107 -19.99 -15.94 -11.39
C LEU A 107 -21.36 -16.12 -12.05
N PRO A 108 -21.97 -15.03 -12.54
CA PRO A 108 -23.18 -15.14 -13.34
C PRO A 108 -22.90 -15.91 -14.63
N GLU A 109 -23.71 -16.92 -14.91
CA GLU A 109 -23.69 -17.63 -16.20
C GLU A 109 -24.25 -16.73 -17.31
N ALA A 110 -23.53 -16.66 -18.43
CA ALA A 110 -24.03 -15.96 -19.61
C ALA A 110 -25.25 -16.72 -20.19
N PRO A 111 -26.27 -16.01 -20.69
CA PRO A 111 -27.41 -16.67 -21.32
C PRO A 111 -26.99 -17.36 -22.63
N GLU A 112 -27.60 -18.51 -22.92
CA GLU A 112 -27.41 -19.22 -24.19
C GLU A 112 -27.94 -18.42 -25.38
N ASP A 113 -27.16 -18.36 -26.47
CA ASP A 113 -27.57 -17.70 -27.71
C ASP A 113 -28.77 -18.41 -28.35
N THR A 114 -29.80 -17.63 -28.71
CA THR A 114 -30.94 -18.15 -29.48
C THR A 114 -30.51 -18.59 -30.89
N ASP A 115 -31.29 -19.44 -31.56
CA ASP A 115 -30.99 -19.89 -32.93
C ASP A 115 -30.78 -18.72 -33.90
N ALA A 116 -31.61 -17.68 -33.81
CA ALA A 116 -31.47 -16.48 -34.61
C ALA A 116 -30.18 -15.69 -34.33
N VAL A 117 -29.72 -15.66 -33.07
CA VAL A 117 -28.46 -14.99 -32.70
C VAL A 117 -27.26 -15.77 -33.24
N LYS A 118 -27.29 -17.10 -33.16
CA LYS A 118 -26.24 -17.96 -33.74
C LYS A 118 -26.14 -17.78 -35.25
N GLU A 119 -27.27 -17.80 -35.97
CA GLU A 119 -27.30 -17.56 -37.42
C GLU A 119 -26.76 -16.16 -37.77
N ALA A 120 -27.23 -15.12 -37.08
CA ALA A 120 -26.75 -13.76 -37.30
C ALA A 120 -25.24 -13.60 -37.02
N LYS A 121 -24.72 -14.29 -36.01
CA LYS A 121 -23.30 -14.31 -35.66
C LYS A 121 -22.46 -15.00 -36.73
N GLU A 122 -22.94 -16.13 -37.26
CA GLU A 122 -22.28 -16.84 -38.36
C GLU A 122 -22.25 -15.99 -39.63
N GLU A 123 -23.38 -15.38 -40.02
CA GLU A 123 -23.44 -14.47 -41.17
C GLU A 123 -22.52 -13.27 -41.00
N PHE A 124 -22.46 -12.70 -39.80
CA PHE A 124 -21.57 -11.57 -39.49
C PHE A 124 -20.10 -11.95 -39.66
N PHE A 125 -19.66 -13.07 -39.06
CA PHE A 125 -18.27 -13.50 -39.17
C PHE A 125 -17.88 -13.90 -40.60
N ALA A 126 -18.77 -14.57 -41.34
CA ALA A 126 -18.54 -14.89 -42.75
C ALA A 126 -18.43 -13.63 -43.62
N ALA A 127 -19.28 -12.62 -43.37
CA ALA A 127 -19.20 -11.33 -44.05
C ALA A 127 -17.91 -10.57 -43.68
N TYR A 128 -17.50 -10.62 -42.41
CA TYR A 128 -16.26 -10.02 -41.91
C TYR A 128 -15.02 -10.63 -42.57
N GLU A 129 -14.92 -11.95 -42.63
CA GLU A 129 -13.81 -12.64 -43.30
C GLU A 129 -13.74 -12.31 -44.78
N LYS A 130 -14.88 -12.29 -45.48
CA LYS A 130 -14.95 -11.88 -46.88
C LYS A 130 -14.55 -10.42 -47.07
N ALA A 131 -14.94 -9.54 -46.15
CA ALA A 131 -14.56 -8.13 -46.18
C ALA A 131 -13.05 -7.97 -45.95
N LEU A 132 -12.45 -8.75 -45.03
CA LEU A 132 -11.00 -8.82 -44.82
C LEU A 132 -10.25 -9.31 -46.07
N GLU A 133 -10.75 -10.37 -46.72
CA GLU A 133 -10.17 -10.88 -47.97
C GLU A 133 -10.21 -9.84 -49.09
N LEU A 134 -11.35 -9.15 -49.24
CA LEU A 134 -11.50 -8.06 -50.21
C LEU A 134 -10.65 -6.84 -49.85
N ALA A 135 -10.52 -6.55 -48.54
CA ALA A 135 -9.64 -5.51 -48.02
C ALA A 135 -8.16 -5.89 -48.07
N GLY A 136 -7.83 -7.10 -48.54
CA GLY A 136 -6.47 -7.60 -48.68
C GLY A 136 -5.53 -6.57 -49.34
N SER A 137 -4.49 -6.21 -48.58
CA SER A 137 -3.38 -5.30 -48.90
C SER A 137 -3.61 -3.80 -48.63
N TYR A 138 -3.58 -3.42 -47.35
CA TYR A 138 -2.71 -2.31 -46.93
C TYR A 138 -1.70 -2.87 -45.92
N GLU A 139 -0.60 -3.39 -46.47
CA GLU A 139 0.64 -3.53 -45.73
C GLU A 139 1.09 -2.12 -45.34
N TYR A 140 0.91 -1.73 -44.07
CA TYR A 140 1.52 -0.53 -43.54
C TYR A 140 3.02 -0.79 -43.41
N ASP A 141 3.76 -0.45 -44.47
CA ASP A 141 5.21 -0.25 -44.43
C ASP A 141 5.49 0.98 -43.56
N TYR A 142 5.77 0.77 -42.27
CA TYR A 142 6.43 1.76 -41.44
C TYR A 142 7.87 1.90 -41.95
N SER A 143 8.05 2.67 -43.01
CA SER A 143 9.33 3.32 -43.26
C SER A 143 9.52 4.34 -42.14
N GLU A 144 10.59 4.17 -41.35
CA GLU A 144 11.15 5.22 -40.50
C GLU A 144 11.61 6.38 -41.41
N GLU A 145 10.68 7.17 -41.93
CA GLU A 145 11.00 8.54 -42.32
C GLU A 145 10.89 9.39 -41.07
N ASP A 146 12.06 9.53 -40.45
CA ASP A 146 12.55 10.70 -39.71
C ASP A 146 11.69 11.95 -39.94
N SER A 147 10.67 12.10 -39.11
CA SER A 147 9.89 13.32 -38.98
C SER A 147 10.30 13.95 -37.65
N GLU A 148 11.44 14.63 -37.70
CA GLU A 148 11.80 15.72 -36.79
C GLU A 148 10.54 16.52 -36.44
N SER A 149 9.96 16.21 -35.29
CA SER A 149 8.80 16.88 -34.75
C SER A 149 9.34 18.09 -34.01
N ASP A 150 9.51 19.17 -34.77
CA ASP A 150 9.92 20.48 -34.26
C ASP A 150 9.09 20.86 -33.03
N GLU A 151 9.83 21.09 -31.95
CA GLU A 151 9.44 21.63 -30.67
C GLU A 151 8.52 22.85 -30.82
N SER A 152 7.41 22.86 -30.07
CA SER A 152 6.70 24.08 -29.74
C SER A 152 6.32 24.03 -28.27
N SER A 153 7.32 24.21 -27.41
CA SER A 153 7.13 24.61 -26.02
C SER A 153 6.52 26.01 -26.00
N GLU A 154 5.28 26.11 -25.50
CA GLU A 154 4.70 27.40 -25.15
C GLU A 154 5.30 27.83 -23.81
N GLU A 155 6.32 28.69 -23.89
CA GLU A 155 6.95 29.39 -22.78
C GLU A 155 5.93 30.33 -22.13
N SER A 156 5.57 30.09 -20.87
CA SER A 156 4.88 31.07 -20.03
C SER A 156 5.90 31.79 -19.16
N ASP A 157 6.28 32.99 -19.59
CA ASP A 157 7.09 33.95 -18.84
C ASP A 157 6.35 34.38 -17.55
N GLU A 158 6.82 33.94 -16.39
CA GLU A 158 6.55 34.61 -15.11
C GLU A 158 7.89 35.13 -14.56
N ASP A 159 8.20 36.37 -14.92
CA ASP A 159 9.16 37.21 -14.20
C ASP A 159 8.55 37.59 -12.84
N ASP A 160 9.18 37.20 -11.73
CA ASP A 160 9.06 37.93 -10.47
C ASP A 160 10.37 37.81 -9.67
N ASP A 161 11.22 38.80 -9.96
CA ASP A 161 12.25 39.47 -9.14
C ASP A 161 12.93 38.70 -7.98
N ASP A 162 14.22 38.47 -8.21
CA ASP A 162 15.29 38.36 -7.22
C ASP A 162 15.22 39.47 -6.15
N GLU A 163 15.54 39.13 -4.91
CA GLU A 163 16.60 39.83 -4.15
C GLU A 163 17.24 38.88 -3.12
N GLU A 164 18.48 38.50 -3.45
CA GLU A 164 19.48 37.86 -2.61
C GLU A 164 19.94 38.78 -1.48
N SER A 165 20.11 38.24 -0.27
CA SER A 165 20.99 38.83 0.74
C SER A 165 21.65 37.72 1.55
N SER A 166 22.69 37.13 0.96
CA SER A 166 23.80 36.50 1.70
C SER A 166 24.35 37.49 2.72
N GLU A 167 24.61 37.11 3.97
CA GLU A 167 25.84 37.45 4.72
C GLU A 167 26.07 36.42 5.85
N GLU A 168 27.10 35.61 5.66
CA GLU A 168 27.78 34.79 6.66
C GLU A 168 28.54 35.70 7.63
N SER A 169 28.41 35.53 8.96
CA SER A 169 29.52 35.87 9.84
C SER A 169 29.45 35.24 11.23
N SER A 170 30.64 34.88 11.65
CA SER A 170 31.09 34.03 12.74
C SER A 170 30.99 34.67 14.14
N GLU A 171 31.41 33.85 15.12
CA GLU A 171 32.08 34.22 16.39
C GLU A 171 31.25 34.14 17.69
N GLU A 172 31.38 32.97 18.33
CA GLU A 172 31.87 32.78 19.71
C GLU A 172 31.76 33.97 20.69
N SER A 173 30.93 33.82 21.74
CA SER A 173 31.18 34.48 23.03
C SER A 173 30.68 33.60 24.18
N SER A 174 31.62 32.82 24.70
CA SER A 174 32.00 32.73 26.13
C SER A 174 30.92 32.64 27.22
N GLU A 175 31.08 31.56 28.00
CA GLU A 175 31.09 31.55 29.47
C GLU A 175 29.75 31.71 30.19
N GLU A 176 29.26 30.60 30.76
CA GLU A 176 29.61 30.16 32.13
C GLU A 176 28.77 30.86 33.19
N SER A 177 27.75 30.17 33.69
CA SER A 177 27.76 29.80 35.11
C SER A 177 26.56 28.95 35.51
N ARG A 178 26.90 27.72 35.90
CA ARG A 178 26.47 27.09 37.17
C ARG A 178 24.97 27.11 37.48
N ARG A 179 24.34 25.93 37.39
CA ARG A 179 24.18 25.05 38.58
C ARG A 179 23.58 23.70 38.22
N ARG A 180 24.45 22.69 38.27
CA ARG A 180 24.17 21.44 38.99
C ARG A 180 23.88 21.78 40.45
N PHE A 181 22.79 21.26 41.01
CA PHE A 181 22.69 20.65 42.34
C PHE A 181 21.20 20.32 42.55
N ARG A 182 20.79 19.13 42.93
CA ARG A 182 21.51 17.96 43.44
C ARG A 182 20.59 16.75 43.28
#